data_AF-A0AAU9IFS0-F1
#
_entry.id   AF-A0AAU9IFS0-F1
#
_cell.length_a   1.000
_cell.length_b   1.000
_cell.length_c   1.000
_cell.angle_alpha   90.00
_cell.angle_beta   90.00
_cell.angle_gamma   90.00
#
_symmetry.space_group_name_H-M   'P 1'
#
loop_
_entity.id
_entity.type
_entity.pdbx_description
1 polymer ?
#
loop_
_entity_poly.entity_id
_entity_poly.type
_entity_poly.pdbx_seq_one_letter_code
_entity_poly.pdbx_strand_id
1 'polypeptide(L)'
;MIGFMNTTEDAKKLIFEANDTTRKTTFILLGTLAIIFIHLGLSVEGTGAAWECELDNSSPKHLYICKQLRQSASCRTLTGPLKAEILLNSNNEVKASAYIVCPWENAMTELRICFALGAGMALFIGLFSLMKEDKKLAEFHINSTIFFSLLLAIAATFDLFAISDSRNNNYAMCNLTNDFELQEGIVGEKIECTHTIYQVTGYLGYVAGGLLLVSAYYMKNWKNNLTLD
;
A
#
# COMPACT_ATOMS: atom_id res chain seq x y z
N MET A 1 12.34 -8.43 -33.45
CA MET A 1 11.14 -9.05 -32.86
C MET A 1 11.46 -10.47 -32.37
N ILE A 2 12.61 -10.65 -31.71
CA ILE A 2 13.21 -11.95 -31.35
C ILE A 2 13.63 -11.78 -29.90
N GLY A 3 12.92 -12.41 -28.95
CA GLY A 3 13.22 -12.25 -27.53
C GLY A 3 12.18 -12.84 -26.59
N PHE A 4 10.90 -12.92 -27.01
CA PHE A 4 9.84 -13.49 -26.17
C PHE A 4 9.59 -15.00 -26.34
N MET A 5 10.04 -15.60 -27.46
CA MET A 5 9.89 -17.06 -27.66
C MET A 5 10.98 -17.88 -26.96
N ASN A 6 12.21 -17.36 -26.81
CA ASN A 6 13.24 -18.06 -26.04
C ASN A 6 12.99 -18.01 -24.52
N THR A 7 12.46 -16.90 -24.01
CA THR A 7 12.19 -16.76 -22.57
C THR A 7 11.12 -17.71 -22.05
N THR A 8 10.20 -18.17 -22.91
CA THR A 8 9.17 -19.14 -22.55
C THR A 8 9.70 -20.57 -22.52
N GLU A 9 10.65 -20.94 -23.37
CA GLU A 9 11.36 -22.23 -23.28
C GLU A 9 12.31 -22.28 -22.08
N ASP A 10 13.09 -21.23 -21.84
CA ASP A 10 14.00 -21.15 -20.68
C ASP A 10 13.23 -21.16 -19.35
N ALA A 11 12.09 -20.47 -19.28
CA ALA A 11 11.21 -20.51 -18.10
C ALA A 11 10.56 -21.89 -17.91
N LYS A 12 10.14 -22.57 -19.00
CA LYS A 12 9.65 -23.95 -18.93
C LYS A 12 10.74 -24.89 -18.42
N LYS A 13 11.97 -24.76 -18.91
CA LYS A 13 13.13 -25.53 -18.45
C LYS A 13 13.40 -25.34 -16.96
N LEU A 14 13.34 -24.11 -16.48
CA LEU A 14 13.51 -23.79 -15.06
C LEU A 14 12.41 -24.34 -14.14
N ILE A 15 11.17 -24.42 -14.64
CA ILE A 15 10.00 -24.86 -13.85
C ILE A 15 9.82 -26.39 -13.91
N PHE A 16 10.12 -27.02 -15.04
CA PHE A 16 9.81 -28.43 -15.28
C PHE A 16 11.04 -29.36 -15.37
N GLU A 17 12.22 -28.85 -15.72
CA GLU A 17 13.43 -29.67 -15.96
C GLU A 17 14.57 -29.44 -14.95
N ALA A 18 14.45 -28.43 -14.08
CA ALA A 18 15.47 -28.11 -13.10
C ALA A 18 15.44 -29.02 -11.86
N ASN A 19 16.56 -29.08 -11.13
CA ASN A 19 16.70 -29.83 -9.89
C ASN A 19 15.60 -29.44 -8.87
N ASP A 20 15.21 -30.35 -7.99
CA ASP A 20 14.03 -30.19 -7.11
C ASP A 20 14.07 -28.91 -6.27
N THR A 21 15.28 -28.48 -5.90
CA THR A 21 15.56 -27.24 -5.16
C THR A 21 15.27 -26.00 -6.00
N THR A 22 15.63 -26.00 -7.29
CA THR A 22 15.38 -24.90 -8.23
C THR A 22 13.89 -24.76 -8.50
N ARG A 23 13.18 -25.86 -8.74
CA ARG A 23 11.73 -25.87 -8.96
C ARG A 23 10.96 -25.29 -7.77
N LYS A 24 11.28 -25.73 -6.54
CA LYS A 24 10.68 -25.19 -5.30
C LYS A 24 10.95 -23.70 -5.16
N THR A 25 12.18 -23.27 -5.42
CA THR A 25 12.57 -21.85 -5.33
C THR A 25 11.78 -21.00 -6.32
N THR A 26 11.61 -21.47 -7.57
CA THR A 26 10.84 -20.76 -8.61
C THR A 26 9.35 -20.64 -8.25
N PHE A 27 8.72 -21.68 -7.70
CA PHE A 27 7.32 -21.59 -7.25
C PHE A 27 7.14 -20.58 -6.10
N ILE A 28 8.06 -20.57 -5.15
CA ILE A 28 8.04 -19.61 -4.03
C ILE A 28 8.23 -18.18 -4.52
N LEU A 29 9.11 -17.97 -5.50
CA LEU A 29 9.33 -16.68 -6.13
C LEU A 29 8.08 -16.18 -6.88
N LEU A 30 7.40 -17.06 -7.62
CA LEU A 30 6.14 -16.75 -8.30
C LEU A 30 5.04 -16.35 -7.31
N GLY A 31 4.87 -17.11 -6.23
CA GLY A 31 3.91 -16.78 -5.18
C GLY A 31 4.24 -15.44 -4.49
N THR A 32 5.52 -15.20 -4.22
CA THR A 32 6.01 -13.95 -3.62
C THR A 32 5.76 -12.76 -4.55
N LEU A 33 6.00 -12.92 -5.85
CA LEU A 33 5.76 -11.89 -6.86
C LEU A 33 4.27 -11.53 -6.93
N ALA A 34 3.37 -12.51 -6.92
CA ALA A 34 1.92 -12.27 -6.92
C ALA A 34 1.48 -11.45 -5.69
N ILE A 35 1.98 -11.79 -4.51
CA ILE A 35 1.68 -11.05 -3.26
C ILE A 35 2.25 -9.62 -3.31
N ILE A 36 3.46 -9.43 -3.85
CA ILE A 36 4.04 -8.09 -4.03
C ILE A 36 3.19 -7.25 -4.98
N PHE A 37 2.68 -7.80 -6.08
CA PHE A 37 1.78 -7.08 -6.97
C PHE A 37 0.48 -6.66 -6.29
N ILE A 38 -0.12 -7.55 -5.48
CA ILE A 38 -1.30 -7.23 -4.67
C ILE A 38 -0.98 -6.10 -3.67
N HIS A 39 0.16 -6.20 -2.98
CA HIS A 39 0.62 -5.20 -2.03
C HIS A 39 0.84 -3.83 -2.69
N LEU A 40 1.47 -3.81 -3.87
CA LEU A 40 1.72 -2.59 -4.64
C LEU A 40 0.40 -1.96 -5.12
N GLY A 41 -0.52 -2.76 -5.68
CA GLY A 41 -1.82 -2.28 -6.13
C GLY A 41 -2.61 -1.60 -5.01
N LEU A 42 -2.72 -2.26 -3.86
CA LEU A 42 -3.43 -1.71 -2.69
C LEU A 42 -2.69 -0.53 -2.05
N SER A 43 -1.36 -0.45 -2.20
CA SER A 43 -0.58 0.70 -1.70
C SER A 43 -0.76 1.96 -2.56
N VAL A 44 -1.07 1.81 -3.85
CA VAL A 44 -1.32 2.94 -4.77
C VAL A 44 -2.71 3.54 -4.57
N GLU A 45 -3.74 2.73 -4.28
CA GLU A 45 -5.11 3.20 -4.03
C GLU A 45 -5.21 4.18 -2.83
N GLY A 46 -4.19 4.21 -1.96
CA GLY A 46 -4.09 5.12 -0.82
C GLY A 46 -3.34 6.42 -1.06
N THR A 47 -2.95 6.73 -2.31
CA THR A 47 -2.12 7.91 -2.65
C THR A 47 -2.94 9.06 -3.24
N GLY A 48 -2.60 10.30 -2.86
CA GLY A 48 -3.23 11.51 -3.39
C GLY A 48 -4.38 12.04 -2.52
N ALA A 49 -4.34 13.34 -2.20
CA ALA A 49 -5.38 14.00 -1.43
C ALA A 49 -6.53 14.40 -2.34
N ALA A 50 -7.76 14.01 -1.99
CA ALA A 50 -8.96 14.45 -2.66
C ALA A 50 -9.85 15.19 -1.67
N TRP A 51 -10.41 16.33 -2.09
CA TRP A 51 -11.40 17.06 -1.32
C TRP A 51 -12.40 17.61 -2.32
N GLU A 52 -13.62 17.11 -2.25
CA GLU A 52 -14.72 17.47 -3.13
C GLU A 52 -15.94 17.81 -2.27
N CYS A 53 -16.68 18.83 -2.66
CA CYS A 53 -17.92 19.23 -2.00
C CYS A 53 -18.95 19.54 -3.06
N GLU A 54 -20.03 18.77 -3.05
CA GLU A 54 -21.15 18.89 -3.97
C GLU A 54 -22.33 19.50 -3.22
N LEU A 55 -22.99 20.46 -3.88
CA LEU A 55 -24.20 21.08 -3.37
C LEU A 55 -25.39 20.46 -4.10
N ASP A 56 -26.26 19.80 -3.36
CA ASP A 56 -27.44 19.18 -3.96
C ASP A 56 -28.49 20.26 -4.22
N ASN A 57 -28.85 20.42 -5.50
CA ASN A 57 -29.58 21.56 -6.06
C ASN A 57 -28.90 22.93 -5.87
N SER A 58 -28.32 23.40 -6.96
CA SER A 58 -27.57 24.65 -7.18
C SER A 58 -28.37 25.94 -6.90
N SER A 59 -28.75 26.15 -5.64
CA SER A 59 -29.05 27.49 -5.14
C SER A 59 -27.73 28.15 -4.70
N PRO A 60 -27.27 29.22 -5.37
CA PRO A 60 -25.97 29.86 -5.10
C PRO A 60 -25.83 30.43 -3.67
N LYS A 61 -26.90 30.41 -2.87
CA LYS A 61 -26.95 30.85 -1.48
C LYS A 61 -26.15 29.98 -0.51
N HIS A 62 -25.78 28.75 -0.88
CA HIS A 62 -25.16 27.78 0.05
C HIS A 62 -23.67 27.51 -0.22
N LEU A 63 -23.04 28.26 -1.13
CA LEU A 63 -21.62 28.10 -1.48
C LEU A 63 -20.66 28.32 -0.29
N TYR A 64 -21.11 29.06 0.72
CA TYR A 64 -20.36 29.27 1.97
C TYR A 64 -20.26 28.01 2.84
N ILE A 65 -21.20 27.06 2.71
CA ILE A 65 -21.22 25.81 3.48
C ILE A 65 -20.00 24.96 3.13
N CYS A 66 -19.75 24.73 1.83
CA CYS A 66 -18.54 24.03 1.38
C CYS A 66 -17.25 24.75 1.82
N LYS A 67 -17.24 26.10 1.86
CA LYS A 67 -16.08 26.87 2.33
C LYS A 67 -15.83 26.69 3.83
N GLN A 68 -16.88 26.67 4.65
CA GLN A 68 -16.77 26.42 6.09
C GLN A 68 -16.39 24.96 6.39
N LEU A 69 -17.02 24.00 5.70
CA LEU A 69 -16.64 22.58 5.77
C LEU A 69 -15.16 22.39 5.43
N ARG A 70 -14.65 23.06 4.38
CA ARG A 70 -13.22 22.99 4.03
C ARG A 70 -12.31 23.57 5.11
N GLN A 71 -12.77 24.54 5.89
CA GLN A 71 -11.95 25.14 6.96
C GLN A 71 -11.91 24.22 8.19
N SER A 72 -13.03 23.61 8.56
CA SER A 72 -13.12 22.73 9.72
C SER A 72 -12.61 21.31 9.44
N ALA A 73 -12.92 20.78 8.25
CA ALA A 73 -12.62 19.42 7.81
C ALA A 73 -11.73 19.45 6.57
N SER A 74 -10.41 19.45 6.79
CA SER A 74 -9.40 19.37 5.73
C SER A 74 -8.22 18.51 6.17
N CYS A 75 -7.41 18.03 5.23
CA CYS A 75 -6.21 17.27 5.54
C CYS A 75 -5.08 18.07 6.22
N ARG A 76 -5.30 19.38 6.48
CA ARG A 76 -4.44 20.18 7.37
C ARG A 76 -4.86 20.09 8.83
N THR A 77 -6.15 19.91 9.08
CA THR A 77 -6.73 19.79 10.43
C THR A 77 -6.92 18.33 10.84
N LEU A 78 -7.11 17.45 9.87
CA LEU A 78 -7.29 16.02 10.06
C LEU A 78 -5.98 15.29 9.85
N THR A 79 -5.66 14.38 10.77
CA THR A 79 -4.50 13.51 10.64
C THR A 79 -4.87 12.32 9.74
N GLY A 80 -4.16 12.10 8.62
CA GLY A 80 -4.41 10.92 7.76
C GLY A 80 -4.21 9.58 8.51
N PRO A 81 -4.57 8.42 7.93
CA PRO A 81 -5.20 8.25 6.63
C PRO A 81 -6.71 8.09 6.81
N LEU A 82 -7.47 9.02 6.25
CA LEU A 82 -8.90 9.14 6.49
C LEU A 82 -9.60 9.41 5.17
N LYS A 83 -10.48 8.51 4.75
CA LYS A 83 -11.54 8.80 3.78
C LYS A 83 -12.82 8.97 4.57
N ALA A 84 -13.58 10.03 4.30
CA ALA A 84 -14.82 10.39 4.96
C ALA A 84 -15.79 11.04 3.97
N GLU A 85 -17.07 10.72 4.11
CA GLU A 85 -18.17 11.39 3.42
C GLU A 85 -19.02 12.09 4.49
N ILE A 86 -19.38 13.35 4.26
CA ILE A 86 -20.18 14.19 5.17
C ILE A 86 -21.45 14.56 4.42
N LEU A 87 -22.61 14.15 4.93
CA LEU A 87 -23.92 14.53 4.40
C LEU A 87 -24.55 15.58 5.32
N LEU A 88 -24.95 16.72 4.77
CA LEU A 88 -25.66 17.77 5.52
C LEU A 88 -27.13 17.82 5.11
N ASN A 89 -28.01 17.50 6.07
CA ASN A 89 -29.45 17.55 5.88
C ASN A 89 -30.04 18.77 6.59
N SER A 90 -30.97 19.45 5.92
CA SER A 90 -31.84 20.46 6.53
C SER A 90 -33.27 20.12 6.19
N ASN A 91 -34.11 19.92 7.20
CA ASN A 91 -35.53 19.56 7.04
C ASN A 91 -35.78 18.34 6.13
N ASN A 92 -35.03 17.25 6.30
CA ASN A 92 -35.10 16.01 5.50
C ASN A 92 -34.74 16.14 4.00
N GLU A 93 -34.11 17.23 3.58
CA GLU A 93 -33.50 17.36 2.25
C GLU A 93 -31.97 17.42 2.38
N VAL A 94 -31.25 16.63 1.58
CA VAL A 94 -29.79 16.72 1.43
C VAL A 94 -29.47 18.07 0.77
N LYS A 95 -28.68 18.91 1.44
CA LYS A 95 -28.30 20.24 0.94
C LYS A 95 -26.86 20.30 0.46
N ALA A 96 -25.99 19.47 1.04
CA ALA A 96 -24.59 19.37 0.64
C ALA A 96 -24.03 18.01 1.02
N SER A 97 -23.15 17.48 0.17
CA SER A 97 -22.28 16.36 0.47
C SER A 97 -20.82 16.82 0.35
N ALA A 98 -19.96 16.41 1.27
CA ALA A 98 -18.53 16.64 1.18
C ALA A 98 -17.79 15.31 1.29
N TYR A 99 -16.96 15.04 0.29
CA TYR A 99 -16.11 13.87 0.20
C TYR A 99 -14.67 14.27 0.47
N ILE A 100 -14.08 13.70 1.51
CA ILE A 100 -12.75 14.05 2.01
C ILE A 100 -11.90 12.79 1.99
N VAL A 101 -10.78 12.84 1.28
CA VAL A 101 -9.73 11.82 1.29
C VAL A 101 -8.43 12.49 1.70
N CYS A 102 -8.06 12.26 2.95
CA CYS A 102 -6.77 12.58 3.49
C CYS A 102 -5.91 11.32 3.46
N PRO A 103 -5.11 11.12 2.40
CA PRO A 103 -4.13 10.05 2.39
C PRO A 103 -3.13 10.29 3.53
N TRP A 104 -2.37 9.25 3.85
CA TRP A 104 -1.22 9.41 4.73
C TRP A 104 -0.26 10.46 4.14
N GLU A 105 0.44 11.23 4.98
CA GLU A 105 1.50 12.13 4.49
C GLU A 105 2.43 11.32 3.57
N ASN A 106 2.52 11.78 2.31
CA ASN A 106 3.01 11.05 1.15
C ASN A 106 4.29 10.23 1.37
N ALA A 107 5.17 10.63 2.30
CA ALA A 107 6.47 10.01 2.51
C ALA A 107 6.44 8.53 2.95
N MET A 108 5.56 8.11 3.87
CA MET A 108 5.68 6.75 4.47
C MET A 108 5.14 5.63 3.57
N THR A 109 4.03 5.86 2.88
CA THR A 109 3.49 4.90 1.89
C THR A 109 4.39 4.81 0.65
N GLU A 110 4.98 5.93 0.23
CA GLU A 110 5.95 5.97 -0.88
C GLU A 110 7.23 5.18 -0.53
N LEU A 111 7.75 5.31 0.69
CA LEU A 111 8.88 4.51 1.16
C LEU A 111 8.57 3.02 1.13
N ARG A 112 7.36 2.61 1.54
CA ARG A 112 6.91 1.21 1.48
C ARG A 112 6.93 0.66 0.05
N ILE A 113 6.38 1.42 -0.90
CA ILE A 113 6.40 1.07 -2.33
C ILE A 113 7.84 0.95 -2.83
N CYS A 114 8.71 1.92 -2.50
CA CYS A 114 10.12 1.91 -2.87
C CYS A 114 10.87 0.70 -2.32
N PHE A 115 10.66 0.34 -1.06
CA PHE A 115 11.30 -0.83 -0.45
C PHE A 115 10.79 -2.14 -1.02
N ALA A 116 9.48 -2.25 -1.30
CA ALA A 116 8.91 -3.43 -1.96
C ALA A 116 9.48 -3.60 -3.39
N LEU A 117 9.54 -2.53 -4.17
CA LEU A 117 10.13 -2.55 -5.53
C LEU A 117 11.64 -2.85 -5.48
N GLY A 118 12.36 -2.22 -4.56
CA GLY A 118 13.80 -2.44 -4.37
C GLY A 118 14.11 -3.90 -4.00
N ALA A 119 13.35 -4.48 -3.07
CA ALA A 119 13.49 -5.89 -2.69
C ALA A 119 13.14 -6.83 -3.85
N GLY A 120 12.03 -6.58 -4.56
CA GLY A 120 11.60 -7.40 -5.70
C GLY A 120 12.60 -7.36 -6.85
N MET A 121 13.15 -6.18 -7.16
CA MET A 121 14.16 -6.02 -8.21
C MET A 121 15.48 -6.68 -7.83
N ALA A 122 15.95 -6.51 -6.58
CA ALA A 122 17.15 -7.19 -6.09
C ALA A 122 17.01 -8.71 -6.18
N LEU A 123 15.86 -9.24 -5.77
CA LEU A 123 15.54 -10.66 -5.84
C LEU A 123 15.54 -11.17 -7.29
N PHE A 124 14.92 -10.44 -8.21
CA PHE A 124 14.91 -10.78 -9.63
C PHE A 124 16.32 -10.80 -10.23
N ILE A 125 17.14 -9.77 -9.96
CA ILE A 125 18.52 -9.72 -10.46
C ILE A 125 19.36 -10.84 -9.83
N GLY A 126 19.21 -11.09 -8.53
CA GLY A 126 19.91 -12.17 -7.85
C GLY A 126 19.59 -13.55 -8.43
N LEU A 127 18.33 -13.79 -8.82
CA LEU A 127 17.90 -15.03 -9.47
C LEU A 127 18.59 -15.18 -10.83
N PHE A 128 18.61 -14.11 -11.64
CA PHE A 128 19.26 -14.11 -12.93
C PHE A 128 20.77 -14.31 -12.83
N SER A 129 21.41 -13.76 -11.79
CA SER A 129 22.83 -13.99 -11.50
C SER A 129 23.10 -15.46 -11.12
N LEU A 130 22.22 -16.09 -10.34
CA LEU A 130 22.31 -17.53 -10.05
C LEU A 130 22.16 -18.39 -11.31
N MET A 131 21.27 -18.01 -12.23
CA MET A 131 21.12 -18.70 -13.53
C MET A 131 22.37 -18.60 -14.40
N LYS A 132 23.15 -17.53 -14.25
CA LYS A 132 24.45 -17.34 -14.91
C LYS A 132 25.63 -17.89 -14.11
N GLU A 133 25.35 -18.57 -13.01
CA GLU A 133 26.35 -19.12 -12.09
C GLU A 133 27.29 -18.07 -11.47
N ASP A 134 26.92 -16.78 -11.48
CA ASP A 134 27.68 -15.72 -10.82
C ASP A 134 27.32 -15.63 -9.33
N LYS A 135 28.02 -16.42 -8.51
CA LYS A 135 27.80 -16.50 -7.07
C LYS A 135 28.02 -15.17 -6.34
N LYS A 136 28.99 -14.35 -6.79
CA LYS A 136 29.35 -13.10 -6.10
C LYS A 136 28.27 -12.05 -6.31
N LEU A 137 27.81 -11.91 -7.55
CA LEU A 137 26.73 -10.99 -7.89
C LEU A 137 25.41 -11.44 -7.26
N ALA A 138 25.11 -12.75 -7.28
CA ALA A 138 23.94 -13.31 -6.61
C ALA A 138 23.93 -13.01 -5.11
N GLU A 139 25.06 -13.18 -4.42
CA GLU A 139 25.17 -12.89 -2.98
C GLU A 139 24.90 -11.43 -2.64
N PHE A 140 25.44 -10.50 -3.43
CA PHE A 140 25.17 -9.07 -3.25
C PHE A 140 23.65 -8.76 -3.33
N HIS A 141 22.97 -9.34 -4.32
CA HIS A 141 21.54 -9.13 -4.51
C HIS A 141 20.65 -9.86 -3.49
N ILE A 142 21.08 -11.02 -3.00
CA ILE A 142 20.43 -11.70 -1.86
C ILE A 142 20.48 -10.81 -0.61
N ASN A 143 21.66 -10.28 -0.28
CA ASN A 143 21.83 -9.39 0.87
C ASN A 143 21.03 -8.09 0.71
N SER A 144 20.99 -7.54 -0.50
CA SER A 144 20.17 -6.36 -0.83
C SER A 144 18.67 -6.64 -0.62
N THR A 145 18.20 -7.83 -1.05
CA THR A 145 16.81 -8.26 -0.84
C THR A 145 16.48 -8.32 0.65
N ILE A 146 17.36 -8.91 1.46
CA ILE A 146 17.19 -8.98 2.93
C ILE A 146 17.10 -7.58 3.52
N PHE A 147 18.01 -6.68 3.14
CA PHE A 147 18.04 -5.31 3.63
C PHE A 147 16.74 -4.55 3.32
N PHE A 148 16.29 -4.56 2.06
CA PHE A 148 15.05 -3.88 1.67
C PHE A 148 13.80 -4.53 2.29
N SER A 149 13.81 -5.85 2.51
CA SER A 149 12.71 -6.54 3.20
C SER A 149 12.58 -6.11 4.66
N LEU A 150 13.71 -5.87 5.34
CA LEU A 150 13.72 -5.32 6.70
C LEU A 150 13.20 -3.88 6.73
N LEU A 151 13.63 -3.04 5.77
CA LEU A 151 13.12 -1.67 5.64
C LEU A 151 11.62 -1.64 5.35
N LEU A 152 11.13 -2.56 4.52
CA LEU A 152 9.70 -2.73 4.24
C LEU A 152 8.90 -3.05 5.51
N ALA A 153 9.41 -3.97 6.34
CA ALA A 153 8.77 -4.31 7.62
C ALA A 153 8.78 -3.12 8.60
N ILE A 154 9.90 -2.38 8.69
CA ILE A 154 10.01 -1.18 9.52
C ILE A 154 9.01 -0.10 9.08
N ALA A 155 8.91 0.15 7.77
CA ALA A 155 7.94 1.09 7.21
C ALA A 155 6.50 0.69 7.55
N ALA A 156 6.16 -0.59 7.41
CA ALA A 156 4.86 -1.12 7.81
C ALA A 156 4.57 -0.94 9.31
N THR A 157 5.58 -1.04 10.19
CA THR A 157 5.44 -0.73 11.61
C THR A 157 5.04 0.72 11.84
N PHE A 158 5.77 1.65 11.21
CA PHE A 158 5.47 3.07 11.35
C PHE A 158 4.07 3.39 10.82
N ASP A 159 3.65 2.80 9.70
CA ASP A 159 2.28 2.97 9.17
C ASP A 159 1.23 2.54 10.19
N LEU A 160 1.40 1.37 10.83
CA LEU A 160 0.43 0.88 11.82
C LEU A 160 0.36 1.75 13.07
N PHE A 161 1.51 2.21 13.59
CA PHE A 161 1.53 3.15 14.71
C PHE A 161 0.78 4.43 14.38
N ALA A 162 0.99 4.91 13.17
CA ALA A 162 0.47 6.18 12.77
C ALA A 162 -1.03 6.11 12.42
N ILE A 163 -1.51 4.98 11.90
CA ILE A 163 -2.95 4.68 11.83
C ILE A 163 -3.58 4.61 13.23
N SER A 164 -2.88 4.00 14.20
CA SER A 164 -3.36 3.96 15.58
C SER A 164 -3.48 5.35 16.18
N ASP A 165 -2.51 6.23 15.92
CA ASP A 165 -2.54 7.62 16.38
C ASP A 165 -3.67 8.40 15.71
N SER A 166 -3.84 8.24 14.39
CA SER A 166 -4.94 8.80 13.62
C SER A 166 -6.32 8.40 14.15
N ARG A 167 -6.50 7.13 14.51
CA ARG A 167 -7.76 6.64 15.12
C ARG A 167 -8.07 7.35 16.44
N ASN A 168 -7.05 7.65 17.24
CA ASN A 168 -7.23 8.37 18.50
C ASN A 168 -7.52 9.87 18.26
N ASN A 169 -6.75 10.50 17.37
CA ASN A 169 -6.86 11.94 17.09
C ASN A 169 -8.15 12.31 16.35
N ASN A 170 -8.60 11.43 15.45
CA ASN A 170 -9.85 11.62 14.70
C ASN A 170 -11.05 10.94 15.34
N TYR A 171 -10.93 10.41 16.57
CA TYR A 171 -12.00 9.63 17.20
C TYR A 171 -13.33 10.39 17.24
N ALA A 172 -13.28 11.68 17.65
CA ALA A 172 -14.45 12.54 17.64
C ALA A 172 -15.04 12.57 16.23
N MET A 173 -14.25 12.99 15.23
CA MET A 173 -14.69 13.13 13.85
C MET A 173 -15.23 11.84 13.21
N CYS A 174 -14.59 10.70 13.43
CA CYS A 174 -15.06 9.41 12.94
C CYS A 174 -16.33 8.90 13.61
N ASN A 175 -16.74 9.53 14.71
CA ASN A 175 -17.91 9.18 15.51
C ASN A 175 -18.90 10.36 15.64
N LEU A 176 -18.74 11.41 14.81
CA LEU A 176 -19.57 12.63 14.81
C LEU A 176 -20.97 12.36 14.25
N THR A 177 -21.76 11.58 14.98
CA THR A 177 -23.23 11.63 14.88
C THR A 177 -23.81 12.79 15.69
N ASN A 178 -23.01 13.55 16.46
CA ASN A 178 -23.52 14.50 17.47
C ASN A 178 -23.00 15.97 17.43
N ASP A 179 -21.90 16.34 16.76
CA ASP A 179 -21.33 17.71 16.92
C ASP A 179 -21.22 18.60 15.65
N PHE A 180 -21.75 18.20 14.50
CA PHE A 180 -21.80 19.09 13.31
C PHE A 180 -23.16 19.80 13.21
N GLU A 181 -23.38 20.81 14.05
CA GLU A 181 -24.45 21.80 13.87
C GLU A 181 -23.89 23.02 13.13
N LEU A 182 -24.03 23.05 11.80
CA LEU A 182 -23.70 24.21 10.97
C LEU A 182 -24.92 25.15 10.99
N GLN A 183 -25.09 25.92 12.07
CA GLN A 183 -26.26 26.76 12.39
C GLN A 183 -27.54 25.97 12.76
N GLU A 184 -28.47 26.68 13.42
CA GLU A 184 -29.79 26.17 13.78
C GLU A 184 -30.49 25.53 12.56
N GLY A 185 -30.67 24.21 12.59
CA GLY A 185 -31.44 23.46 11.60
C GLY A 185 -30.66 22.76 10.48
N ILE A 186 -29.32 22.69 10.55
CA ILE A 186 -28.50 21.84 9.65
C ILE A 186 -27.75 20.81 10.50
N VAL A 187 -28.10 19.53 10.33
CA VAL A 187 -27.50 18.40 11.06
C VAL A 187 -26.69 17.54 10.09
N GLY A 188 -25.44 17.27 10.42
CA GLY A 188 -24.59 16.32 9.69
C GLY A 188 -24.92 14.87 10.05
N GLU A 189 -25.12 14.00 9.04
CA GLU A 189 -25.77 12.69 9.28
C GLU A 189 -24.82 11.51 9.47
N LYS A 190 -23.58 11.55 8.96
CA LYS A 190 -22.58 10.48 9.22
C LYS A 190 -21.18 10.82 8.73
N ILE A 191 -20.17 10.25 9.39
CA ILE A 191 -18.78 10.15 8.91
C ILE A 191 -18.37 8.67 8.97
N GLU A 192 -17.77 8.15 7.90
CA GLU A 192 -17.21 6.80 7.85
C GLU A 192 -15.70 6.86 7.57
N CYS A 193 -14.86 6.46 8.53
CA CYS A 193 -13.40 6.48 8.40
C CYS A 193 -12.83 5.12 7.94
N THR A 194 -12.04 5.10 6.87
CA THR A 194 -11.51 3.85 6.26
C THR A 194 -10.20 3.31 6.86
N HIS A 195 -9.94 3.52 8.15
CA HIS A 195 -8.71 3.07 8.83
C HIS A 195 -8.39 1.58 8.59
N THR A 196 -9.41 0.73 8.51
CA THR A 196 -9.28 -0.72 8.29
C THR A 196 -8.54 -1.05 7.01
N ILE A 197 -8.79 -0.33 5.91
CA ILE A 197 -8.14 -0.57 4.62
C ILE A 197 -6.65 -0.29 4.76
N TYR A 198 -6.28 0.85 5.35
CA TYR A 198 -4.89 1.21 5.57
C TYR A 198 -4.17 0.23 6.51
N GLN A 199 -4.84 -0.27 7.56
CA GLN A 199 -4.29 -1.31 8.44
C GLN A 199 -3.99 -2.60 7.67
N VAL A 200 -4.92 -3.03 6.80
CA VAL A 200 -4.72 -4.20 5.93
C VAL A 200 -3.49 -4.01 5.04
N THR A 201 -3.28 -2.81 4.47
CA THR A 201 -2.09 -2.54 3.65
C THR A 201 -0.78 -2.59 4.46
N GLY A 202 -0.80 -2.12 5.71
CA GLY A 202 0.33 -2.24 6.63
C GLY A 202 0.66 -3.70 6.96
N TYR A 203 -0.34 -4.51 7.30
CA TYR A 203 -0.14 -5.95 7.54
C TYR A 203 0.34 -6.70 6.29
N LEU A 204 -0.18 -6.35 5.10
CA LEU A 204 0.32 -6.89 3.84
C LEU A 204 1.79 -6.56 3.61
N GLY A 205 2.28 -5.40 4.08
CA GLY A 205 3.70 -5.05 4.04
C GLY A 205 4.58 -6.05 4.82
N TYR A 206 4.14 -6.49 6.00
CA TYR A 206 4.83 -7.54 6.75
C TYR A 206 4.79 -8.89 6.04
N VAL A 207 3.64 -9.27 5.48
CA VAL A 207 3.51 -10.53 4.73
C VAL A 207 4.45 -10.51 3.52
N ALA A 208 4.47 -9.42 2.75
CA ALA A 208 5.37 -9.24 1.62
C ALA A 208 6.85 -9.29 2.04
N GLY A 209 7.22 -8.59 3.10
CA GLY A 209 8.58 -8.62 3.65
C GLY A 209 8.99 -10.03 4.11
N GLY A 210 8.10 -10.76 4.78
CA GLY A 210 8.35 -12.14 5.20
C GLY A 210 8.55 -13.09 4.02
N LEU A 211 7.72 -12.99 2.98
CA LEU A 211 7.86 -13.81 1.78
C LEU A 211 9.14 -13.50 0.98
N LEU A 212 9.55 -12.24 0.93
CA LEU A 212 10.82 -11.82 0.34
C LEU A 212 12.02 -12.42 1.11
N LEU A 213 11.97 -12.44 2.44
CA LEU A 213 13.00 -13.09 3.27
C LEU A 213 13.06 -14.61 3.04
N VAL A 214 11.89 -15.26 2.96
CA VAL A 214 11.82 -16.69 2.60
C VAL A 214 12.45 -16.91 1.23
N SER A 215 12.11 -16.10 0.24
CA SER A 215 12.67 -16.24 -1.10
C SER A 215 14.19 -16.00 -1.13
N ALA A 216 14.69 -15.02 -0.40
CA ALA A 216 16.13 -14.78 -0.24
C ALA A 216 16.83 -15.98 0.43
N TYR A 217 16.20 -16.63 1.41
CA TYR A 217 16.71 -17.87 2.02
C TYR A 217 16.82 -19.01 0.99
N TYR A 218 15.79 -19.22 0.17
CA TYR A 218 15.82 -20.25 -0.87
C TYR A 218 16.89 -19.96 -1.93
N MET A 219 17.05 -18.71 -2.34
CA MET A 219 18.14 -18.30 -3.23
C MET A 219 19.52 -18.52 -2.61
N LYS A 220 19.69 -18.23 -1.32
CA LYS A 220 20.93 -18.51 -0.58
C LYS A 220 21.23 -20.01 -0.54
N ASN A 221 20.22 -20.84 -0.30
CA ASN A 221 20.37 -22.29 -0.31
C ASN A 221 20.76 -22.80 -1.71
N TRP A 222 20.13 -22.28 -2.77
CA TRP A 222 20.52 -22.61 -4.14
C TRP A 222 21.97 -22.19 -4.43
N LYS A 223 22.37 -20.96 -4.09
CA LYS A 223 23.77 -20.49 -4.22
C LYS A 223 24.78 -21.47 -3.63
N ASN A 224 24.50 -21.97 -2.42
CA ASN A 224 25.39 -22.87 -1.70
C ASN A 224 25.47 -24.27 -2.32
N ASN A 225 24.41 -24.71 -3.02
CA ASN A 225 24.35 -26.02 -3.67
C ASN A 225 24.83 -26.00 -5.14
N LEU A 226 25.11 -24.82 -5.70
CA LEU A 226 25.80 -24.72 -6.99
C LEU A 226 27.24 -25.21 -6.81
N THR A 227 27.55 -26.40 -7.29
CA THR A 227 28.93 -26.85 -7.51
C THR A 227 29.48 -26.05 -8.69
N LEU A 228 30.43 -25.15 -8.41
CA LEU A 228 31.30 -24.62 -9.44
C LEU A 228 32.64 -25.28 -9.16
N ASP A 229 33.09 -26.11 -10.09
CA ASP A 229 34.50 -26.46 -10.23
C ASP A 229 35.34 -25.18 -10.45
#